data_AF-A0A1D9G5U3-F1
#
_entry.id   AF-A0A1D9G5U3-F1
#
_cell.length_a   1.000
_cell.length_b   1.000
_cell.length_c   1.000
_cell.angle_alpha   90.00
_cell.angle_beta   90.00
_cell.angle_gamma   90.00
#
_symmetry.space_group_name_H-M   'P 1'
#
loop_
_entity.id
_entity.type
_entity.pdbx_description
1 polymer ?
#
loop_
_entity_poly.entity_id
_entity_poly.type
_entity_poly.pdbx_seq_one_letter_code
_entity_poly.pdbx_strand_id
1 'polypeptide(L)'
;MFIDGSHEYLDVLTDFGLLLPLMKVGGWMAFHDVVETWPGSDYVWHDIVKFRLTDHEYSSTLACGRVKTTQELSEELQELQELRTLLVQSQQLQESGSIELEQSQTKLKQTQEQLQDTQEQLQQTQGQLQNAQVELIQTKLKQTQEQLQDTQKQLKNAKGKVELVQTQFKQTQEQLQQTQEQLQQTQEQLQNTQVELLQSQQLQESKSKELQETQYELHHSKLEVAAMKTSKFWKLRSLWFKFKGLVGLPTDNE
;
A
#
# COMPACT_ATOMS: atom_id res chain seq x y z
N MET A 1 107.13 -0.21 22.66
CA MET A 1 107.27 0.28 24.05
C MET A 1 106.80 -0.81 24.99
N PHE A 2 107.43 -0.94 26.15
CA PHE A 2 107.13 -1.98 27.14
C PHE A 2 106.80 -1.30 28.46
N ILE A 3 105.60 -1.56 28.98
CA ILE A 3 105.13 -1.05 30.28
C ILE A 3 105.29 -2.20 31.26
N ASP A 4 106.31 -2.08 32.10
CA ASP A 4 106.72 -3.04 33.12
C ASP A 4 107.22 -2.25 34.33
N GLY A 5 106.51 -2.36 35.45
CA GLY A 5 106.62 -1.42 36.56
C GLY A 5 105.54 -1.59 37.62
N SER A 6 104.66 -0.59 37.76
CA SER A 6 103.57 -0.61 38.74
C SER A 6 102.46 -1.58 38.32
N HIS A 7 101.79 -2.21 39.30
CA HIS A 7 100.59 -3.03 39.09
C HIS A 7 99.32 -2.31 39.56
N GLU A 8 99.44 -1.04 39.95
CA GLU A 8 98.32 -0.19 40.34
C GLU A 8 97.63 0.40 39.11
N TYR A 9 96.30 0.30 39.04
CA TYR A 9 95.51 0.68 37.86
C TYR A 9 95.80 2.10 37.37
N LEU A 10 95.85 3.08 38.28
CA LEU A 10 96.05 4.49 37.92
C LEU A 10 97.47 4.76 37.41
N ASP A 11 98.47 4.07 37.94
CA ASP A 11 99.86 4.21 37.50
C ASP A 11 100.01 3.64 36.09
N VAL A 12 99.51 2.41 35.87
CA VAL A 12 99.55 1.76 34.55
C VAL A 12 98.75 2.55 33.50
N LEU A 13 97.59 3.09 33.89
CA LEU A 13 96.78 3.95 33.02
C LEU A 13 97.50 5.26 32.70
N THR A 14 98.20 5.84 33.67
CA THR A 14 98.98 7.07 33.48
C THR A 14 100.16 6.80 32.55
N ASP A 15 100.89 5.71 32.75
CA ASP A 15 101.99 5.29 31.87
C ASP A 15 101.49 5.05 30.45
N PHE A 16 100.36 4.35 30.28
CA PHE A 16 99.73 4.18 28.97
C PHE A 16 99.37 5.52 28.33
N GLY A 17 98.71 6.42 29.06
CA GLY A 17 98.28 7.73 28.58
C GLY A 17 99.44 8.66 28.19
N LEU A 18 100.58 8.58 28.88
CA LEU A 18 101.79 9.35 28.56
C LEU A 18 102.55 8.75 27.38
N LEU A 19 102.60 7.43 27.26
CA LEU A 19 103.39 6.75 26.23
C LEU A 19 102.67 6.65 24.88
N LEU A 20 101.35 6.49 24.88
CA LEU A 20 100.58 6.31 23.65
C LEU A 20 100.75 7.47 22.63
N PRO A 21 100.73 8.76 23.00
CA PRO A 21 100.94 9.86 22.05
C PRO A 21 102.36 9.93 21.49
N LEU A 22 103.34 9.34 22.17
CA LEU A 22 104.75 9.32 21.76
C LEU A 22 105.08 8.13 20.84
N MET A 23 104.17 7.16 20.74
CA MET A 23 104.34 5.98 19.91
C MET A 23 104.26 6.31 18.42
N LYS A 24 105.06 5.62 17.61
CA LYS A 24 104.87 5.62 16.15
C LYS A 24 103.62 4.81 15.79
N VAL A 25 102.91 5.29 14.79
CA VAL A 25 101.83 4.57 14.12
C VAL A 25 102.34 3.19 13.66
N GLY A 26 101.59 2.12 13.93
CA GLY A 26 102.02 0.74 13.68
C GLY A 26 103.06 0.19 14.65
N GLY A 27 103.48 0.95 15.66
CA GLY A 27 104.40 0.50 16.70
C GLY A 27 103.73 -0.41 17.71
N TRP A 28 104.47 -1.40 18.22
CA TRP A 28 103.98 -2.34 19.23
C TRP A 28 104.16 -1.79 20.65
N MET A 29 103.10 -1.92 21.45
CA MET A 29 103.09 -1.68 22.88
C MET A 29 102.77 -2.98 23.60
N ALA A 30 103.52 -3.27 24.66
CA ALA A 30 103.36 -4.49 25.43
C ALA A 30 103.30 -4.18 26.92
N PHE A 31 102.44 -4.91 27.63
CA PHE A 31 102.16 -4.81 29.05
C PHE A 31 102.57 -6.12 29.70
N HIS A 32 103.37 -6.04 30.76
CA HIS A 32 103.77 -7.19 31.55
C HIS A 32 102.73 -7.50 32.63
N ASP A 33 102.70 -8.76 33.09
CA ASP A 33 101.89 -9.21 34.23
C ASP A 33 100.38 -8.90 34.09
N VAL A 34 99.82 -9.14 32.90
CA VAL A 34 98.39 -8.96 32.62
C VAL A 34 97.62 -10.21 33.06
N VAL A 35 97.44 -10.32 34.38
CA VAL A 35 96.80 -11.46 35.05
C VAL A 35 96.02 -10.98 36.27
N GLU A 36 94.99 -11.72 36.66
CA GLU A 36 94.09 -11.38 37.77
C GLU A 36 94.79 -11.12 39.12
N THR A 37 95.97 -11.69 39.37
CA THR A 37 96.76 -11.42 40.58
C THR A 37 97.33 -10.00 40.62
N TRP A 38 97.34 -9.31 39.48
CA TRP A 38 97.79 -7.94 39.28
C TRP A 38 96.70 -7.12 38.56
N PRO A 39 95.61 -6.79 39.27
CA PRO A 39 94.37 -6.32 38.64
C PRO A 39 94.52 -4.98 37.92
N GLY A 40 95.49 -4.14 38.27
CA GLY A 40 95.68 -2.85 37.59
C GLY A 40 96.05 -3.00 36.12
N SER A 41 97.08 -3.81 35.81
CA SER A 41 97.50 -4.08 34.44
C SER A 41 96.41 -4.81 33.65
N ASP A 42 95.73 -5.75 34.28
CA ASP A 42 94.64 -6.52 33.67
C ASP A 42 93.43 -5.66 33.30
N TYR A 43 92.96 -4.81 34.22
CA TYR A 43 91.84 -3.90 33.95
C TYR A 43 92.20 -2.83 32.92
N VAL A 44 93.39 -2.21 33.00
CA VAL A 44 93.80 -1.21 32.00
C VAL A 44 93.83 -1.84 30.60
N TRP A 45 94.33 -3.08 30.50
CA TRP A 45 94.31 -3.80 29.24
C TRP A 45 92.89 -4.01 28.71
N HIS A 46 92.02 -4.60 29.53
CA HIS A 46 90.70 -5.04 29.11
C HIS A 46 89.68 -3.91 28.95
N ASP A 47 89.80 -2.82 29.70
CA ASP A 47 88.81 -1.75 29.67
C ASP A 47 89.18 -0.66 28.65
N ILE A 48 90.47 -0.50 28.35
CA ILE A 48 90.96 0.67 27.61
C ILE A 48 91.91 0.26 26.49
N VAL A 49 93.04 -0.38 26.80
CA VAL A 49 94.15 -0.52 25.86
C VAL A 49 93.76 -1.37 24.65
N LYS A 50 93.08 -2.52 24.87
CA LYS A 50 92.67 -3.43 23.78
C LYS A 50 91.71 -2.79 22.77
N PHE A 51 91.07 -1.68 23.11
CA PHE A 51 90.18 -0.95 22.20
C PHE A 51 90.91 0.18 21.44
N ARG A 52 92.06 0.61 21.97
CA ARG A 52 92.90 1.68 21.41
C ARG A 52 94.00 1.14 20.50
N LEU A 53 94.39 -0.11 20.66
CA LEU A 53 95.35 -0.83 19.84
C LEU A 53 94.62 -1.77 18.86
N THR A 54 95.39 -2.45 17.99
CA THR A 54 94.93 -3.52 17.09
C THR A 54 95.93 -4.69 17.12
N ASP A 55 95.65 -5.78 16.40
CA ASP A 55 96.51 -6.97 16.31
C ASP A 55 96.98 -7.46 17.69
N HIS A 56 96.01 -7.66 18.58
CA HIS A 56 96.30 -8.02 19.96
C HIS A 56 96.75 -9.47 20.09
N GLU A 57 97.80 -9.70 20.87
CA GLU A 57 98.13 -11.00 21.42
C GLU A 57 98.09 -10.93 22.95
N TYR A 58 97.67 -12.02 23.58
CA TYR A 58 97.42 -12.04 25.01
C TYR A 58 97.88 -13.36 25.64
N SER A 59 98.58 -13.22 26.77
CA SER A 59 99.02 -14.27 27.69
C SER A 59 98.95 -13.72 29.12
N SER A 60 98.88 -14.60 30.12
CA SER A 60 98.91 -14.22 31.54
C SER A 60 100.20 -13.50 31.96
N THR A 61 101.27 -13.59 31.17
CA THR A 61 102.55 -12.91 31.44
C THR A 61 102.75 -11.66 30.58
N LEU A 62 102.00 -11.52 29.49
CA LEU A 62 102.24 -10.49 28.49
C LEU A 62 100.99 -10.25 27.65
N ALA A 63 100.52 -9.02 27.58
CA ALA A 63 99.58 -8.59 26.56
C ALA A 63 100.25 -7.55 25.66
N CYS A 64 100.05 -7.66 24.35
CA CYS A 64 100.61 -6.68 23.42
C CYS A 64 99.64 -6.36 22.31
N GLY A 65 99.78 -5.15 21.79
CA GLY A 65 98.96 -4.64 20.71
C GLY A 65 99.73 -3.60 19.93
N ARG A 66 99.31 -3.40 18.69
CA ARG A 66 99.88 -2.45 17.77
C ARG A 66 99.08 -1.15 17.78
N VAL A 67 99.75 -0.01 17.79
CA VAL A 67 99.08 1.28 17.60
C VAL A 67 98.47 1.31 16.21
N LYS A 68 97.15 1.56 16.15
CA LYS A 68 96.38 1.57 14.91
C LYS A 68 97.03 2.46 13.85
N THR A 69 96.99 2.01 12.59
CA THR A 69 97.42 2.85 11.47
C THR A 69 96.43 3.98 11.21
N THR A 70 96.91 5.06 10.58
CA THR A 70 96.02 6.11 10.07
C THR A 70 94.98 5.56 9.09
N GLN A 71 95.34 4.50 8.35
CA GLN A 71 94.42 3.81 7.44
C GLN A 71 93.32 3.06 8.20
N GLU A 72 93.66 2.25 9.20
CA GLU A 72 92.68 1.54 10.04
C GLU A 72 91.72 2.50 10.76
N LEU A 73 92.25 3.60 11.31
CA LEU A 73 91.42 4.65 11.92
C LEU A 73 90.48 5.32 10.90
N SER A 74 90.90 5.44 9.64
CA SER A 74 90.06 6.00 8.58
C SER A 74 88.96 5.04 8.13
N GLU A 75 89.24 3.74 8.09
CA GLU A 75 88.28 2.68 7.77
C GLU A 75 87.21 2.58 8.88
N GLU A 76 87.60 2.56 10.16
CA GLU A 76 86.66 2.59 11.29
C GLU A 76 85.78 3.86 11.28
N LEU A 77 86.35 5.01 10.94
CA LEU A 77 85.59 6.26 10.82
C LEU A 77 84.57 6.20 9.67
N GLN A 78 84.94 5.56 8.56
CA GLN A 78 84.07 5.38 7.41
C GLN A 78 82.91 4.41 7.72
N GLU A 79 83.19 3.29 8.39
CA GLU A 79 82.17 2.36 8.88
C GLU A 79 81.20 3.04 9.85
N LEU A 80 81.71 3.85 10.79
CA LEU A 80 80.88 4.64 11.71
C LEU A 80 79.98 5.65 10.98
N GLN A 81 80.47 6.26 9.90
CA GLN A 81 79.67 7.17 9.06
C GLN A 81 78.56 6.43 8.31
N GLU A 82 78.84 5.23 7.79
CA GLU A 82 77.85 4.37 7.13
C GLU A 82 76.77 3.91 8.12
N LEU A 83 77.18 3.42 9.30
CA LEU A 83 76.27 3.05 10.40
C LEU A 83 75.37 4.22 10.81
N ARG A 84 75.95 5.43 10.94
CA ARG A 84 75.18 6.64 11.25
C ARG A 84 74.16 6.96 10.15
N THR A 85 74.54 6.77 8.89
CA THR A 85 73.63 7.00 7.75
C THR A 85 72.48 6.00 7.76
N LEU A 86 72.78 4.72 8.01
CA LEU A 86 71.78 3.66 8.12
C LEU A 86 70.80 3.92 9.28
N LEU A 87 71.32 4.37 10.43
CA LEU A 87 70.49 4.72 11.59
C LEU A 87 69.49 5.83 11.25
N VAL A 88 69.95 6.89 10.58
CA VAL A 88 69.09 8.01 10.16
C VAL A 88 68.02 7.54 9.17
N GLN A 89 68.38 6.70 8.19
CA GLN A 89 67.42 6.13 7.24
C GLN A 89 66.37 5.25 7.94
N SER A 90 66.80 4.43 8.90
CA SER A 90 65.88 3.60 9.69
C SER A 90 64.91 4.44 10.51
N GLN A 91 65.37 5.54 11.11
CA GLN A 91 64.52 6.47 11.86
C GLN A 91 63.49 7.14 10.95
N GLN A 92 63.89 7.60 9.76
CA GLN A 92 62.97 8.20 8.79
C GLN A 92 61.91 7.21 8.30
N LEU A 93 62.28 5.95 8.04
CA LEU A 93 61.32 4.91 7.67
C LEU A 93 60.33 4.62 8.79
N GLN A 94 60.79 4.60 10.04
CA GLN A 94 59.93 4.42 11.21
C GLN A 94 58.93 5.58 11.37
N GLU A 95 59.38 6.83 11.20
CA GLU A 95 58.51 8.01 11.22
C GLU A 95 57.48 7.96 10.09
N SER A 96 57.91 7.65 8.86
CA SER A 96 57.00 7.51 7.71
C SER A 96 55.94 6.44 7.94
N GLY A 97 56.35 5.27 8.45
CA GLY A 97 55.42 4.18 8.78
C GLY A 97 54.43 4.55 9.89
N SER A 98 54.87 5.34 10.89
CA SER A 98 54.00 5.84 11.95
C SER A 98 52.94 6.80 11.40
N ILE A 99 53.32 7.69 10.49
CA ILE A 99 52.40 8.64 9.84
C ILE A 99 51.38 7.89 8.97
N GLU A 100 51.81 6.92 8.17
CA GLU A 100 50.91 6.10 7.36
C GLU A 100 49.91 5.32 8.22
N LEU A 101 50.35 4.78 9.35
CA LEU A 101 49.48 4.06 10.29
C LEU A 101 48.42 4.99 10.88
N GLU A 102 48.81 6.20 11.30
CA GLU A 102 47.87 7.21 11.83
C GLU A 102 46.85 7.66 10.78
N GLN A 103 47.29 7.87 9.54
CA GLN A 103 46.39 8.18 8.43
C GLN A 103 45.39 7.04 8.16
N SER A 104 45.87 5.80 8.17
CA SER A 104 45.03 4.61 7.98
C SER A 104 43.99 4.47 9.10
N GLN A 105 44.39 4.66 10.36
CA GLN A 105 43.48 4.65 11.51
C GLN A 105 42.42 5.75 11.42
N THR A 106 42.81 6.96 11.00
CA THR A 106 41.89 8.07 10.82
C THR A 106 40.86 7.76 9.74
N LYS A 107 41.29 7.21 8.60
CA LYS A 107 40.40 6.81 7.50
C LYS A 107 39.46 5.69 7.89
N LEU A 108 39.94 4.72 8.68
CA LEU A 108 39.10 3.64 9.21
C LEU A 108 38.00 4.21 10.12
N LYS A 109 38.34 5.13 11.02
CA LYS A 109 37.38 5.79 11.90
C LYS A 109 36.32 6.56 11.13
N GLN A 110 36.73 7.35 10.13
CA GLN A 110 35.79 8.08 9.26
C GLN A 110 34.84 7.13 8.51
N THR A 111 35.36 5.99 8.04
CA THR A 111 34.55 4.99 7.35
C THR A 111 33.54 4.34 8.30
N GLN A 112 33.93 4.08 9.56
CA GLN A 112 33.03 3.55 10.58
C GLN A 112 31.90 4.55 10.92
N GLU A 113 32.22 5.83 11.06
CA GLU A 113 31.23 6.90 11.28
C GLU A 113 30.24 6.98 10.11
N GLN A 114 30.73 6.99 8.86
CA GLN A 114 29.88 6.97 7.67
C GLN A 114 28.98 5.73 7.58
N LEU A 115 29.49 4.57 7.99
CA LEU A 115 28.72 3.33 8.01
C LEU A 115 27.58 3.42 9.04
N GLN A 116 27.86 3.97 10.23
CA GLN A 116 26.86 4.19 11.27
C GLN A 116 25.77 5.15 10.79
N ASP A 117 26.14 6.30 10.22
CA ASP A 117 25.20 7.28 9.68
C ASP A 117 24.29 6.65 8.60
N THR A 118 24.88 5.86 7.71
CA THR A 118 24.14 5.15 6.66
C THR A 118 23.16 4.14 7.25
N GLN A 119 23.55 3.44 8.31
CA GLN A 119 22.71 2.46 8.99
C GLN A 119 21.52 3.13 9.70
N GLU A 120 21.74 4.29 10.33
CA GLU A 120 20.68 5.10 10.95
C GLU A 120 19.69 5.63 9.90
N GLN A 121 20.18 6.15 8.77
CA GLN A 121 19.33 6.58 7.65
C GLN A 121 18.50 5.43 7.07
N LEU A 122 19.08 4.24 6.96
CA LEU A 122 18.38 3.05 6.48
C LEU A 122 17.23 2.67 7.43
N GLN A 123 17.47 2.68 8.74
CA GLN A 123 16.43 2.40 9.75
C GLN A 123 15.31 3.45 9.70
N GLN A 124 15.66 4.73 9.57
CA GLN A 124 14.67 5.80 9.43
C GLN A 124 13.81 5.61 8.18
N THR A 125 14.43 5.28 7.04
CA THR A 125 13.72 5.03 5.77
C THR A 125 12.80 3.82 5.87
N GLN A 126 13.24 2.73 6.53
CA GLN A 126 12.39 1.56 6.78
C GLN A 126 11.18 1.91 7.64
N GLY A 127 11.36 2.72 8.70
CA GLY A 127 10.25 3.19 9.53
C GLY A 127 9.25 4.04 8.75
N GLN A 128 9.73 4.96 7.90
CA GLN A 128 8.88 5.77 7.02
C GLN A 128 8.09 4.91 6.03
N LEU A 129 8.74 3.90 5.42
CA LEU A 129 8.08 2.98 4.50
C LEU A 129 6.97 2.18 5.20
N GLN A 130 7.22 1.68 6.41
CA GLN A 130 6.24 0.93 7.18
C GLN A 130 5.04 1.79 7.56
N ASN A 131 5.26 3.05 7.98
CA ASN A 131 4.19 3.99 8.27
C ASN A 131 3.34 4.30 7.03
N ALA A 132 3.98 4.57 5.89
CA ALA A 132 3.29 4.84 4.63
C ALA A 132 2.44 3.64 4.16
N GLN A 133 2.93 2.40 4.35
CA GLN A 133 2.15 1.20 4.05
C GLN A 133 0.91 1.07 4.95
N VAL A 134 1.05 1.30 6.25
CA VAL A 134 -0.07 1.26 7.20
C VAL A 134 -1.12 2.30 6.85
N GLU A 135 -0.70 3.54 6.57
CA GLU A 135 -1.61 4.62 6.19
C GLU A 135 -2.36 4.29 4.89
N LEU A 136 -1.64 3.83 3.86
CA LEU A 136 -2.25 3.44 2.59
C LEU A 136 -3.32 2.34 2.75
N ILE A 137 -3.02 1.31 3.56
CA ILE A 137 -3.96 0.22 3.84
C ILE A 137 -5.18 0.75 4.57
N GLN A 138 -4.98 1.55 5.63
CA GLN A 138 -6.08 2.11 6.42
C GLN A 138 -7.00 2.99 5.57
N THR A 139 -6.44 3.90 4.76
CA THR A 139 -7.21 4.78 3.89
C THR A 139 -8.00 4.00 2.85
N LYS A 140 -7.36 3.02 2.16
CA LYS A 140 -8.04 2.19 1.17
C LYS A 140 -9.16 1.35 1.79
N LEU A 141 -8.93 0.76 2.96
CA LEU A 141 -9.94 -0.04 3.65
C LEU A 141 -11.14 0.83 4.04
N LYS A 142 -10.88 2.01 4.62
CA LYS A 142 -11.94 2.97 4.97
C LYS A 142 -12.77 3.39 3.75
N GLN A 143 -12.12 3.77 2.65
CA GLN A 143 -12.81 4.14 1.41
C GLN A 143 -13.66 2.98 0.87
N THR A 144 -13.12 1.76 0.86
CA THR A 144 -13.85 0.57 0.42
C THR A 144 -15.07 0.30 1.30
N GLN A 145 -14.93 0.48 2.62
CA GLN A 145 -16.02 0.28 3.57
C GLN A 145 -17.13 1.32 3.41
N GLU A 146 -16.79 2.59 3.16
CA GLU A 146 -17.77 3.65 2.86
C GLU A 146 -18.52 3.37 1.55
N GLN A 147 -17.80 2.96 0.49
CA GLN A 147 -18.42 2.56 -0.78
C GLN A 147 -19.35 1.35 -0.63
N LEU A 148 -18.97 0.36 0.18
CA LEU A 148 -19.81 -0.80 0.47
C LEU A 148 -21.09 -0.38 1.20
N GLN A 149 -21.00 0.51 2.20
CA GLN A 149 -22.17 1.02 2.91
C GLN A 149 -23.11 1.80 1.99
N ASP A 150 -22.58 2.63 1.09
CA ASP A 150 -23.40 3.37 0.14
C ASP A 150 -24.11 2.42 -0.83
N THR A 151 -23.39 1.43 -1.37
CA THR A 151 -23.95 0.39 -2.24
C THR A 151 -25.06 -0.39 -1.54
N GLN A 152 -24.87 -0.74 -0.26
CA GLN A 152 -25.90 -1.42 0.55
C GLN A 152 -27.16 -0.56 0.73
N LYS A 153 -27.02 0.75 0.96
CA LYS A 153 -28.15 1.68 1.03
C LYS A 153 -28.89 1.78 -0.30
N GLN A 154 -28.15 1.89 -1.41
CA GLN A 154 -28.73 1.92 -2.75
C GLN A 154 -29.50 0.64 -3.05
N LEU A 155 -28.94 -0.53 -2.71
CA LEU A 155 -29.59 -1.82 -2.88
C LEU A 155 -30.89 -1.92 -2.06
N LYS A 156 -30.89 -1.48 -0.80
CA LYS A 156 -32.09 -1.45 0.05
C LYS A 156 -33.18 -0.54 -0.55
N ASN A 157 -32.80 0.63 -1.06
CA ASN A 157 -33.72 1.55 -1.71
C ASN A 157 -34.30 0.96 -3.01
N ALA A 158 -33.46 0.33 -3.83
CA ALA A 158 -33.90 -0.34 -5.05
C ALA A 158 -34.89 -1.48 -4.73
N LYS A 159 -34.61 -2.30 -3.71
CA LYS A 159 -35.52 -3.35 -3.25
C LYS A 159 -36.88 -2.77 -2.82
N GLY A 160 -36.89 -1.69 -2.04
CA GLY A 160 -38.14 -1.02 -1.65
C GLY A 160 -38.94 -0.48 -2.83
N LYS A 161 -38.27 0.07 -3.86
CA LYS A 161 -38.95 0.48 -5.11
C LYS A 161 -39.58 -0.69 -5.85
N VAL A 162 -38.89 -1.83 -5.91
CA VAL A 162 -39.44 -3.05 -6.54
C VAL A 162 -40.68 -3.55 -5.79
N GLU A 163 -40.64 -3.59 -4.46
CA GLU A 163 -41.79 -3.98 -3.63
C GLU A 163 -43.00 -3.04 -3.81
N LEU A 164 -42.75 -1.73 -3.93
CA LEU A 164 -43.80 -0.74 -4.22
C LEU A 164 -44.44 -0.99 -5.59
N VAL A 165 -43.62 -1.17 -6.63
CA VAL A 165 -44.11 -1.43 -7.99
C VAL A 165 -44.90 -2.74 -8.04
N GLN A 166 -44.44 -3.80 -7.36
CA GLN A 166 -45.19 -5.06 -7.26
C GLN A 166 -46.56 -4.88 -6.62
N THR A 167 -46.65 -4.04 -5.57
CA THR A 167 -47.91 -3.74 -4.89
C THR A 167 -48.87 -2.98 -5.81
N GLN A 168 -48.38 -1.94 -6.49
CA GLN A 168 -49.17 -1.17 -7.46
C GLN A 168 -49.64 -2.03 -8.64
N PHE A 169 -48.79 -2.95 -9.11
CA PHE A 169 -49.15 -3.89 -10.17
C PHE A 169 -50.30 -4.81 -9.75
N LYS A 170 -50.26 -5.38 -8.53
CA LYS A 170 -51.37 -6.19 -7.98
C LYS A 170 -52.67 -5.40 -7.89
N GLN A 171 -52.62 -4.18 -7.36
CA GLN A 171 -53.80 -3.31 -7.27
C GLN A 171 -54.39 -3.01 -8.65
N THR A 172 -53.54 -2.75 -9.65
CA THR A 172 -53.99 -2.51 -11.03
C THR A 172 -54.64 -3.77 -11.62
N GLN A 173 -54.08 -4.95 -11.34
CA GLN A 173 -54.65 -6.23 -11.78
C GLN A 173 -56.04 -6.48 -11.17
N GLU A 174 -56.21 -6.21 -9.88
CA GLU A 174 -57.51 -6.32 -9.19
C GLU A 174 -58.54 -5.34 -9.77
N GLN A 175 -58.16 -4.09 -10.02
CA GLN A 175 -59.03 -3.09 -10.66
C GLN A 175 -59.43 -3.51 -12.08
N LEU A 176 -58.49 -4.06 -12.85
CA LEU A 176 -58.77 -4.58 -14.19
C LEU A 176 -59.80 -5.71 -14.14
N GLN A 177 -59.65 -6.64 -13.20
CA GLN A 177 -60.60 -7.75 -13.02
C GLN A 177 -61.99 -7.24 -12.65
N GLN A 178 -62.11 -6.31 -11.71
CA GLN A 178 -63.39 -5.70 -11.34
C GLN A 178 -64.06 -4.99 -12.54
N THR A 179 -63.26 -4.29 -13.35
CA THR A 179 -63.76 -3.62 -14.57
C THR A 179 -64.26 -4.63 -15.60
N GLN A 180 -63.56 -5.76 -15.77
CA GLN A 180 -63.99 -6.84 -16.66
C GLN A 180 -65.32 -7.46 -16.20
N GLU A 181 -65.48 -7.70 -14.90
CA GLU A 181 -66.73 -8.21 -14.32
C GLU A 181 -67.89 -7.23 -14.54
N GLN A 182 -67.68 -5.93 -14.31
CA GLN A 182 -68.68 -4.89 -14.57
C GLN A 182 -69.06 -4.80 -16.06
N LEU A 183 -68.07 -4.92 -16.95
CA LEU A 183 -68.31 -4.94 -18.40
C LEU A 183 -69.17 -6.14 -18.80
N GLN A 184 -68.88 -7.33 -18.26
CA GLN A 184 -69.69 -8.52 -18.51
C GLN A 184 -71.13 -8.34 -18.03
N GLN A 185 -71.33 -7.85 -16.80
CA GLN A 185 -72.68 -7.56 -16.28
C GLN A 185 -73.45 -6.56 -17.15
N THR A 186 -72.77 -5.51 -17.61
CA THR A 186 -73.37 -4.51 -18.51
C THR A 186 -73.76 -5.13 -19.84
N GLN A 187 -72.92 -6.02 -20.38
CA GLN A 187 -73.20 -6.74 -21.63
C GLN A 187 -74.41 -7.67 -21.49
N GLU A 188 -74.54 -8.38 -20.37
CA GLU A 188 -75.70 -9.23 -20.06
C GLU A 188 -76.98 -8.38 -19.92
N GLN A 189 -76.94 -7.24 -19.23
CA GLN A 189 -78.06 -6.32 -19.13
C GLN A 189 -78.49 -5.76 -20.48
N LEU A 190 -77.53 -5.42 -21.35
CA LEU A 190 -77.80 -4.95 -22.70
C LEU A 190 -78.50 -6.03 -23.53
N GLN A 191 -78.03 -7.28 -23.46
CA GLN A 191 -78.68 -8.41 -24.14
C GLN A 191 -80.11 -8.63 -23.65
N ASN A 192 -80.34 -8.60 -22.33
CA ASN A 192 -81.69 -8.73 -21.76
C ASN A 192 -82.61 -7.61 -22.23
N THR A 193 -82.14 -6.36 -22.20
CA THR A 193 -82.90 -5.19 -22.69
C THR A 193 -83.24 -5.34 -24.17
N GLN A 194 -82.31 -5.86 -24.98
CA GLN A 194 -82.55 -6.10 -26.40
C GLN A 194 -83.63 -7.17 -26.63
N VAL A 195 -83.65 -8.23 -25.82
CA VAL A 195 -84.71 -9.25 -25.84
C VAL A 195 -86.07 -8.65 -25.43
N GLU A 196 -86.13 -7.87 -24.35
CA GLU A 196 -87.36 -7.19 -23.91
C GLU A 196 -87.89 -6.22 -24.97
N LEU A 197 -87.00 -5.47 -25.63
CA LEU A 197 -87.36 -4.57 -26.72
C LEU A 197 -87.99 -5.33 -27.90
N LEU A 198 -87.40 -6.46 -28.30
CA LEU A 198 -87.95 -7.32 -29.36
C LEU A 198 -89.34 -7.87 -28.98
N GLN A 199 -89.52 -8.32 -27.73
CA GLN A 199 -90.81 -8.79 -27.24
C GLN A 199 -91.86 -7.67 -27.24
N SER A 200 -91.48 -6.47 -26.81
CA SER A 200 -92.36 -5.29 -26.84
C SER A 200 -92.77 -4.90 -28.26
N GLN A 201 -91.84 -4.93 -29.21
CA GLN A 201 -92.12 -4.72 -30.64
C GLN A 201 -93.11 -5.75 -31.18
N GLN A 202 -92.91 -7.04 -30.89
CA GLN A 202 -93.83 -8.11 -31.28
C GLN A 202 -95.23 -7.93 -30.68
N LEU A 203 -95.31 -7.53 -29.40
CA LEU A 203 -96.59 -7.24 -28.76
C LEU A 203 -97.30 -6.04 -29.39
N GLN A 204 -96.56 -4.98 -29.70
CA GLN A 204 -97.08 -3.80 -30.40
C GLN A 204 -97.63 -4.16 -31.78
N GLU A 205 -96.91 -4.98 -32.55
CA GLU A 205 -97.38 -5.49 -33.84
C GLU A 205 -98.67 -6.31 -33.69
N SER A 206 -98.72 -7.22 -32.71
CA SER A 206 -99.93 -8.01 -32.44
C SER A 206 -101.12 -7.13 -32.07
N LYS A 207 -100.93 -6.13 -31.21
CA LYS A 207 -101.99 -5.20 -30.80
C LYS A 207 -102.43 -4.31 -31.97
N SER A 208 -101.51 -3.91 -32.84
CA SER A 208 -101.85 -3.17 -34.06
C SER A 208 -102.72 -4.01 -35.00
N LYS A 209 -102.45 -5.31 -35.14
CA LYS A 209 -103.29 -6.22 -35.94
C LYS A 209 -104.70 -6.35 -35.34
N GLU A 210 -104.79 -6.61 -34.03
CA GLU A 210 -106.07 -6.69 -33.30
C GLU A 210 -106.88 -5.39 -33.42
N LEU A 211 -106.22 -4.23 -33.35
CA LEU A 211 -106.86 -2.92 -33.56
C LEU A 211 -107.38 -2.76 -34.99
N GLN A 212 -106.65 -3.22 -36.01
CA GLN A 212 -107.12 -3.18 -37.40
C GLN A 212 -108.33 -4.09 -37.61
N GLU A 213 -108.31 -5.30 -37.05
CA GLU A 213 -109.44 -6.24 -37.10
C GLU A 213 -110.68 -5.66 -36.44
N THR A 214 -110.57 -5.13 -35.22
CA THR A 214 -111.70 -4.50 -34.51
C THR A 214 -112.22 -3.25 -35.22
N GLN A 215 -111.35 -2.44 -35.84
CA GLN A 215 -111.78 -1.32 -36.68
C GLN A 215 -112.56 -1.79 -37.91
N TYR A 216 -112.11 -2.88 -38.54
CA TYR A 216 -112.82 -3.51 -39.65
C TYR A 216 -114.19 -4.03 -39.23
N GLU A 217 -114.28 -4.77 -38.14
CA GLU A 217 -115.56 -5.27 -37.58
C GLU A 217 -116.51 -4.12 -37.19
N LEU A 218 -116.00 -3.09 -36.54
CA LEU A 218 -116.79 -1.89 -36.18
C LEU A 218 -117.32 -1.20 -37.43
N HIS A 219 -116.49 -1.06 -38.47
CA HIS A 219 -116.92 -0.48 -39.74
C HIS A 219 -118.01 -1.32 -40.39
N HIS A 220 -117.82 -2.65 -40.41
CA HIS A 220 -118.80 -3.59 -40.93
C HIS A 220 -120.14 -3.49 -40.19
N SER A 221 -120.13 -3.53 -38.86
CA SER A 221 -121.34 -3.39 -38.04
C SER A 221 -122.02 -2.03 -38.24
N LYS A 222 -121.26 -0.93 -38.39
CA LYS A 222 -121.83 0.39 -38.73
C LYS A 222 -122.53 0.36 -40.08
N LEU A 223 -121.96 -0.29 -41.09
CA LEU A 223 -122.60 -0.47 -42.39
C LEU A 223 -123.88 -1.31 -42.27
N GLU A 224 -123.86 -2.41 -41.50
CA GLU A 224 -125.06 -3.21 -41.24
C GLU A 224 -126.15 -2.42 -40.54
N VAL A 225 -125.83 -1.69 -39.45
CA VAL A 225 -126.78 -0.83 -38.74
C VAL A 225 -127.32 0.26 -39.66
N ALA A 226 -126.49 0.87 -40.50
CA ALA A 226 -126.94 1.85 -41.48
C ALA A 226 -127.91 1.21 -42.50
N ALA A 227 -127.55 0.04 -43.05
CA ALA A 227 -128.41 -0.72 -43.95
C ALA A 227 -129.75 -1.08 -43.29
N MET A 228 -129.73 -1.62 -42.07
CA MET A 228 -130.93 -1.88 -41.25
C MET A 228 -131.76 -0.61 -41.07
N LYS A 229 -131.14 0.52 -40.71
CA LYS A 229 -131.84 1.81 -40.53
C LYS A 229 -132.53 2.31 -41.81
N THR A 230 -131.99 1.98 -42.98
CA THR A 230 -132.60 2.35 -44.27
C THR A 230 -133.65 1.34 -44.78
N SER A 231 -133.74 0.15 -44.17
CA SER A 231 -134.68 -0.90 -44.55
C SER A 231 -136.14 -0.49 -44.35
N LYS A 232 -137.03 -1.08 -45.17
CA LYS A 232 -138.48 -0.86 -45.12
C LYS A 232 -139.05 -1.20 -43.73
N PHE A 233 -138.58 -2.29 -43.12
CA PHE A 233 -139.01 -2.72 -41.78
C PHE A 233 -138.67 -1.69 -40.70
N TRP A 234 -137.46 -1.13 -40.71
CA TRP A 234 -137.05 -0.16 -39.70
C TRP A 234 -137.73 1.19 -39.89
N LYS A 235 -137.91 1.63 -41.14
CA LYS A 235 -138.71 2.82 -41.47
C LYS A 235 -140.15 2.67 -40.97
N LEU A 236 -140.80 1.53 -41.21
CA LEU A 236 -142.13 1.22 -40.68
C LEU A 236 -142.15 1.21 -39.14
N ARG A 237 -141.18 0.55 -38.49
CA ARG A 237 -141.06 0.54 -37.02
C ARG A 237 -140.87 1.94 -36.44
N SER A 238 -140.06 2.79 -37.08
CA SER A 238 -139.85 4.18 -36.64
C SER A 238 -141.10 5.05 -36.82
N LEU A 239 -141.85 4.86 -37.92
CA LEU A 239 -143.14 5.52 -38.15
C LEU A 239 -144.19 5.05 -37.14
N TRP A 240 -144.20 3.75 -36.82
CA TRP A 240 -145.06 3.17 -35.78
C TRP A 240 -144.76 3.78 -34.41
N PHE A 241 -143.50 3.91 -34.00
CA PHE A 241 -143.15 4.56 -32.74
C PHE A 241 -143.52 6.06 -32.72
N LYS A 242 -143.34 6.78 -33.84
CA LYS A 242 -143.78 8.18 -33.95
C LYS A 242 -145.31 8.30 -33.85
N PHE A 243 -146.06 7.42 -34.50
CA PHE A 243 -147.52 7.35 -34.39
C PHE A 243 -147.96 6.99 -32.98
N LYS A 244 -147.32 6.00 -32.34
CA LYS A 244 -147.59 5.58 -30.95
C LYS A 244 -147.42 6.75 -29.96
N GLY A 245 -146.36 7.55 -30.12
CA GLY A 245 -146.16 8.78 -29.34
C GLY A 245 -147.19 9.89 -29.62
N LEU A 246 -147.68 10.01 -30.86
CA LEU A 246 -148.67 11.02 -31.26
C LEU A 246 -150.10 10.68 -30.80
N VAL A 247 -150.39 9.40 -30.55
CA VAL A 247 -151.70 8.87 -30.14
C VAL A 247 -151.77 8.61 -28.62
N GLY A 248 -150.75 9.03 -27.85
CA GLY A 248 -150.75 8.95 -26.39
C GLY A 248 -150.67 7.52 -25.82
N LEU A 249 -150.16 6.56 -26.60
CA LEU A 249 -149.86 5.21 -26.14
C LEU A 249 -148.45 5.19 -25.53
N PRO A 250 -148.21 4.45 -24.42
CA PRO A 250 -146.92 4.43 -23.77
C PRO A 250 -145.83 3.97 -24.74
N THR A 251 -144.85 4.83 -24.99
CA THR A 251 -143.57 4.44 -25.57
C THR A 251 -142.77 3.81 -24.45
N ASP A 252 -142.67 2.48 -24.43
CA ASP A 252 -141.69 1.81 -23.58
C ASP A 252 -140.31 2.15 -24.15
N ASN A 253 -139.77 3.26 -23.66
CA ASN A 253 -138.40 3.70 -23.85
C ASN A 253 -137.76 3.76 -22.47
N GLU A 254 -137.35 2.58 -21.98
CA GLU A 254 -135.98 2.36 -21.53
C GLU A 254 -135.40 1.22 -22.37
#